data_AF-A0A8J3RSC0-F1
#
_entry.id   AF-A0A8J3RSC0-F1
#
_cell.length_a   1.000
_cell.length_b   1.000
_cell.length_c   1.000
_cell.angle_alpha   90.00
_cell.angle_beta   90.00
_cell.angle_gamma   90.00
#
_symmetry.space_group_name_H-M   'P 1'
#
loop_
_entity.id
_entity.type
_entity.pdbx_description
1 polymer ?
#
loop_
_entity_poly.entity_id
_entity_poly.type
_entity_poly.pdbx_seq_one_letter_code
_entity_poly.pdbx_strand_id
1 'polypeptide(L)'
;MPHSHPYPDHDLQEIIDRNHTARQLLTAFAHSTVILSDLWHLITAAIDDTPVLVTEIARLRVEMARMRLSRANLIAAAQATLSAHADGEADPLFYLRDELSAQNARTQPAKHALRDGGS
;
A
#
# COMPACT_ATOMS: atom_id res chain seq x y z
N MET A 1 -43.30 55.40 -52.30
CA MET A 1 -43.32 54.70 -51.00
C MET A 1 -43.48 53.21 -51.25
N PRO A 2 -42.42 52.42 -51.04
CA PRO A 2 -42.56 51.16 -50.32
C PRO A 2 -41.55 51.09 -49.16
N HIS A 3 -41.92 50.30 -48.15
CA HIS A 3 -41.38 50.31 -46.80
C HIS A 3 -39.99 49.67 -46.70
N SER A 4 -38.98 50.46 -46.33
CA SER A 4 -37.69 49.94 -45.85
C SER A 4 -37.86 49.49 -44.41
N HIS A 5 -37.77 48.17 -44.18
CA HIS A 5 -37.78 47.60 -42.83
C HIS A 5 -36.43 47.92 -42.14
N PRO A 6 -36.42 48.55 -40.95
CA PRO A 6 -35.20 49.03 -40.31
C PRO A 6 -34.71 48.04 -39.25
N TYR A 7 -34.35 46.82 -39.66
CA TYR A 7 -33.60 45.93 -38.78
C TYR A 7 -32.19 45.75 -39.34
N PRO A 8 -31.13 46.03 -38.55
CA PRO A 8 -29.78 45.73 -38.98
C PRO A 8 -29.68 44.22 -39.17
N ASP A 9 -29.31 43.80 -40.37
CA ASP A 9 -28.89 42.45 -40.67
C ASP A 9 -27.57 42.23 -39.91
N HIS A 10 -27.69 41.91 -38.61
CA HIS A 10 -26.54 41.44 -37.85
C HIS A 10 -26.06 40.20 -38.59
N ASP A 11 -24.84 40.27 -39.12
CA ASP A 11 -24.26 39.24 -39.96
C ASP A 11 -24.43 37.88 -39.28
N LEU A 12 -25.39 37.09 -39.77
CA LEU A 12 -25.71 35.78 -39.21
C LEU A 12 -24.46 34.89 -39.21
N GLN A 13 -23.54 35.15 -40.14
CA GLN A 13 -22.24 34.49 -40.20
C GLN A 13 -21.37 34.84 -38.99
N GLU A 14 -21.31 36.12 -38.58
CA GLU A 14 -20.58 36.54 -37.38
C GLU A 14 -21.12 35.84 -36.12
N ILE A 15 -22.44 35.69 -36.01
CA ILE A 15 -23.08 34.99 -34.89
C ILE A 15 -22.73 33.49 -34.91
N ILE A 16 -22.73 32.86 -36.08
CA ILE A 16 -22.35 31.45 -36.26
C ILE A 16 -20.88 31.23 -35.90
N ASP A 17 -19.98 32.09 -36.37
CA ASP A 17 -18.55 32.00 -36.12
C ASP A 17 -18.25 32.17 -34.63
N ARG A 18 -18.89 33.15 -33.97
CA ARG A 18 -18.78 33.36 -32.52
C ARG A 18 -19.31 32.18 -31.71
N ASN A 19 -20.42 31.57 -32.15
CA ASN A 19 -20.95 30.37 -31.51
C ASN A 19 -20.00 29.17 -31.66
N HIS A 20 -19.39 29.01 -32.84
CA HIS A 20 -18.41 27.96 -33.10
C HIS A 20 -17.17 28.09 -32.20
N THR A 21 -16.60 29.30 -32.10
CA THR A 21 -15.47 29.58 -31.19
C THR A 21 -15.84 29.30 -29.73
N ALA A 22 -17.03 29.73 -29.27
CA ALA A 22 -17.48 29.46 -27.91
C ALA A 22 -17.59 27.95 -27.62
N ARG A 23 -18.10 27.15 -28.57
CA ARG A 23 -18.19 25.69 -28.43
C ARG A 23 -16.82 25.03 -28.39
N GLN A 24 -15.87 25.47 -29.22
CA GLN A 24 -14.51 24.94 -29.19
C GLN A 24 -13.83 25.21 -27.84
N LEU A 25 -13.99 26.43 -27.29
CA LEU A 25 -13.47 26.78 -25.97
C LEU A 25 -14.11 25.93 -24.86
N LEU A 26 -15.43 25.72 -24.91
CA LEU A 26 -16.13 24.87 -23.93
C LEU A 26 -15.63 23.42 -23.99
N THR A 27 -15.43 22.86 -25.19
CA THR A 27 -14.90 21.50 -25.37
C THR A 27 -13.46 21.39 -24.84
N ALA A 28 -12.60 22.38 -25.14
CA ALA A 28 -11.23 22.40 -24.64
C ALA A 28 -11.17 22.52 -23.10
N PHE A 29 -12.05 23.34 -22.52
CA PHE A 29 -12.19 23.47 -21.08
C PHE A 29 -12.70 22.18 -20.43
N ALA A 30 -13.76 21.57 -20.97
CA ALA A 30 -14.31 20.31 -20.48
C ALA A 30 -13.26 19.19 -20.51
N HIS A 31 -12.49 19.07 -21.60
CA HIS A 31 -11.40 18.10 -21.68
C HIS A 31 -10.31 18.36 -20.64
N SER A 32 -9.93 19.62 -20.43
CA SER A 32 -8.93 20.00 -19.43
C SER A 32 -9.40 19.70 -17.99
N THR A 33 -10.70 19.86 -17.71
CA THR A 33 -11.27 19.48 -16.41
C THR A 33 -11.25 17.97 -16.17
N VAL A 34 -11.44 17.15 -17.21
CA VAL A 34 -11.32 15.69 -17.12
C VAL A 34 -9.87 15.29 -16.83
N ILE A 35 -8.90 15.82 -17.58
CA ILE A 35 -7.47 15.54 -17.35
C ILE A 35 -7.04 15.95 -15.93
N LEU A 36 -7.50 17.11 -15.46
CA LEU A 36 -7.19 17.58 -14.11
C LEU A 36 -7.84 16.69 -13.03
N SER A 37 -9.06 16.19 -13.29
CA SER A 37 -9.75 15.24 -12.40
C SER A 37 -8.98 13.93 -12.31
N ASP A 38 -8.53 13.37 -13.42
CA ASP A 38 -7.76 12.13 -13.46
C ASP A 38 -6.41 12.29 -12.73
N LEU A 39 -5.72 13.41 -12.95
CA LEU A 39 -4.49 13.74 -12.23
C LEU A 39 -4.72 13.85 -10.73
N TRP A 40 -5.79 14.54 -10.32
CA TRP A 40 -6.13 14.68 -8.90
C TRP A 40 -6.48 13.33 -8.25
N HIS A 41 -7.16 12.45 -8.99
CA HIS A 41 -7.46 11.11 -8.52
C HIS A 41 -6.18 10.28 -8.33
N LEU A 42 -5.23 10.35 -9.26
CA LEU A 42 -3.94 9.66 -9.14
C LEU A 42 -3.13 10.17 -7.95
N ILE A 43 -3.08 11.49 -7.74
CA ILE A 43 -2.40 12.09 -6.59
C ILE A 43 -3.05 11.64 -5.28
N THR A 44 -4.38 11.67 -5.21
CA THR A 44 -5.11 11.27 -4.01
C THR A 44 -4.91 9.78 -3.71
N ALA A 45 -4.99 8.92 -4.74
CA ALA A 45 -4.73 7.49 -4.59
C ALA A 45 -3.30 7.21 -4.10
N ALA A 46 -2.29 7.91 -4.63
CA ALA A 46 -0.90 7.76 -4.19
C ALA A 46 -0.71 8.23 -2.72
N ILE A 47 -1.40 9.29 -2.31
CA ILE A 47 -1.41 9.76 -0.92
C ILE A 47 -2.08 8.72 0.00
N ASP A 48 -3.20 8.13 -0.44
CA ASP A 48 -3.94 7.12 0.31
C ASP A 48 -3.18 5.79 0.45
N ASP A 49 -2.35 5.43 -0.54
CA ASP A 49 -1.49 4.24 -0.49
C ASP A 49 -0.32 4.42 0.51
N THR A 50 0.12 5.65 0.74
CA THR A 50 1.28 5.95 1.60
C THR A 50 1.15 5.37 3.03
N PRO A 51 0.06 5.57 3.79
CA PRO A 51 -0.08 4.97 5.12
C PRO A 51 -0.13 3.44 5.10
N VAL A 52 -0.68 2.83 4.04
CA VAL A 52 -0.69 1.37 3.87
C VAL A 52 0.73 0.86 3.70
N LEU A 53 1.53 1.50 2.83
CA LEU A 53 2.94 1.15 2.62
C LEU A 53 3.78 1.36 3.88
N VAL A 54 3.56 2.45 4.63
CA VAL A 54 4.25 2.70 5.90
C VAL A 54 3.95 1.59 6.92
N THR A 55 2.68 1.17 7.01
CA THR A 55 2.25 0.08 7.89
C THR A 55 2.92 -1.23 7.50
N GLU A 56 2.99 -1.54 6.20
CA GLU A 56 3.62 -2.77 5.72
C GLU A 56 5.14 -2.75 5.93
N ILE A 57 5.81 -1.61 5.69
CA ILE A 57 7.24 -1.46 6.01
C ILE A 57 7.49 -1.67 7.51
N ALA A 58 6.65 -1.11 8.38
CA ALA A 58 6.77 -1.29 9.82
C ALA A 58 6.60 -2.78 10.21
N ARG A 59 5.59 -3.45 9.64
CA ARG A 59 5.37 -4.88 9.82
C ARG A 59 6.58 -5.70 9.38
N LEU A 60 7.07 -5.48 8.16
CA LEU A 60 8.23 -6.20 7.61
C LEU A 60 9.49 -5.97 8.43
N ARG A 61 9.69 -4.76 8.98
CA ARG A 61 10.81 -4.48 9.91
C ARG A 61 10.72 -5.30 11.18
N VAL A 62 9.52 -5.42 11.76
CA VAL A 62 9.29 -6.27 12.95
C VAL A 62 9.53 -7.74 12.62
N GLU A 63 9.02 -8.24 11.50
CA GLU A 63 9.25 -9.62 11.06
C GLU A 63 10.74 -9.90 10.81
N MET A 64 11.46 -8.98 10.16
CA MET A 64 12.90 -9.09 9.94
C MET A 64 13.69 -9.10 11.24
N ALA A 65 13.34 -8.25 12.21
CA ALA A 65 13.97 -8.23 13.52
C ALA A 65 13.76 -9.57 14.25
N ARG A 66 12.55 -10.13 14.20
CA ARG A 66 12.22 -11.45 14.77
C ARG A 66 13.04 -12.56 14.12
N MET A 67 13.14 -12.60 12.79
CA MET A 67 13.94 -13.59 12.07
C MET A 67 15.43 -13.50 12.43
N ARG A 68 15.98 -12.28 12.50
CA ARG A 68 17.38 -12.06 12.90
C ARG A 68 17.65 -12.54 14.33
N LEU A 69 16.72 -12.29 15.25
CA LEU A 69 16.81 -12.78 16.63
C LEU A 69 16.76 -14.31 16.69
N SER A 70 15.81 -14.95 16.02
CA SER A 70 15.72 -16.43 15.97
C SER A 70 16.99 -17.05 15.40
N ARG A 71 17.57 -16.44 14.36
CA ARG A 71 18.85 -16.90 13.80
C ARG A 71 20.00 -16.74 14.80
N ALA A 72 20.08 -15.61 15.49
CA ALA A 72 21.11 -15.38 16.51
C ALA A 72 21.01 -16.40 17.65
N ASN A 73 19.80 -16.68 18.12
CA ASN A 73 19.56 -17.68 19.15
C ASN A 73 19.96 -19.09 18.70
N LEU A 74 19.65 -19.50 17.46
CA LEU A 74 20.10 -20.81 16.94
C LEU A 74 21.61 -20.92 16.86
N ILE A 75 22.29 -19.85 16.43
CA ILE A 75 23.76 -19.83 16.40
C ILE A 75 24.31 -19.99 17.81
N ALA A 76 23.75 -19.27 18.79
CA ALA A 76 24.14 -19.39 20.19
C ALA A 76 23.88 -20.80 20.74
N ALA A 77 22.73 -21.41 20.43
CA ALA A 77 22.41 -22.78 20.84
C ALA A 77 23.37 -23.80 20.21
N ALA A 78 23.71 -23.65 18.92
CA ALA A 78 24.69 -24.50 18.25
C ALA A 78 26.09 -24.35 18.87
N GLN A 79 26.50 -23.12 19.20
CA GLN A 79 27.76 -22.87 19.90
C GLN A 79 27.77 -23.50 21.30
N ALA A 80 26.69 -23.36 22.06
CA ALA A 80 26.52 -23.99 23.37
C ALA A 80 26.61 -25.52 23.28
N THR A 81 25.94 -26.13 22.30
CA THR A 81 26.04 -27.57 22.03
C THR A 81 27.47 -28.02 21.74
N LEU A 82 28.22 -27.28 20.93
CA LEU A 82 29.61 -27.62 20.61
C LEU A 82 30.53 -27.51 21.83
N SER A 83 30.37 -26.47 22.64
CA SER A 83 31.11 -26.30 23.90
C SER A 83 30.77 -27.40 24.89
N ALA A 84 29.49 -27.68 25.11
CA ALA A 84 29.02 -28.75 25.98
C ALA A 84 29.55 -30.14 25.56
N HIS A 85 29.61 -30.39 24.25
CA HIS A 85 30.19 -31.63 23.73
C HIS A 85 31.70 -31.73 24.02
N ALA A 86 32.45 -30.63 23.85
CA ALA A 86 33.87 -30.58 24.16
C ALA A 86 34.15 -30.77 25.66
N ASP A 87 33.26 -30.27 26.51
CA ASP A 87 33.35 -30.40 27.98
C ASP A 87 32.87 -31.77 28.49
N GLY A 88 32.37 -32.64 27.61
CA GLY A 88 31.91 -33.99 27.97
C GLY A 88 30.54 -34.02 28.67
N GLU A 89 29.71 -32.99 28.50
CA GLU A 89 28.35 -32.96 29.02
C GLU A 89 27.55 -34.16 28.45
N ALA A 90 26.67 -34.74 29.28
CA ALA A 90 25.95 -35.97 28.94
C ALA A 90 24.90 -35.78 27.82
N ASP A 91 24.32 -34.59 27.69
CA ASP A 91 23.33 -34.27 26.65
C ASP A 91 23.56 -32.88 26.02
N PRO A 92 24.63 -32.70 25.22
CA PRO A 92 24.94 -31.41 24.59
C PRO A 92 23.87 -30.96 23.57
N LEU A 93 23.09 -31.92 23.01
CA LEU A 93 22.01 -31.64 22.06
C LEU A 93 20.77 -31.03 22.72
N PHE A 94 20.72 -30.98 24.05
CA PHE A 94 19.67 -30.32 24.81
C PHE A 94 19.47 -28.87 24.35
N TYR A 95 20.55 -28.07 24.26
CA TYR A 95 20.47 -26.65 23.89
C TYR A 95 19.84 -26.41 22.51
N LEU A 96 20.20 -27.23 21.52
CA LEU A 96 19.64 -27.12 20.17
C LEU A 96 18.16 -27.53 20.13
N ARG A 97 17.79 -28.61 20.83
CA ARG A 97 16.39 -29.06 20.90
C ARG A 97 15.50 -28.04 21.63
N ASP A 98 16.02 -27.43 22.68
CA ASP A 98 15.31 -26.39 23.44
C ASP A 98 15.04 -25.17 22.55
N GLU A 99 16.05 -24.63 21.87
CA GLU A 99 15.86 -23.47 20.99
C GLU A 99 14.92 -23.79 19.82
N LEU A 100 15.01 -24.97 19.20
CA LEU A 100 14.07 -25.40 18.16
C LEU A 100 12.63 -25.49 18.69
N SER A 101 12.45 -26.00 19.91
CA SER A 101 11.14 -26.06 20.56
C SER A 101 10.60 -24.65 20.84
N ALA A 102 11.44 -23.74 21.34
CA ALA A 102 11.10 -22.34 21.57
C ALA A 102 10.75 -21.59 20.27
N GLN A 103 11.37 -21.94 19.13
CA GLN A 103 11.02 -21.38 17.82
C GLN A 103 9.69 -21.89 17.28
N ASN A 104 9.43 -23.18 17.43
CA ASN A 104 8.15 -23.77 17.03
C ASN A 104 6.99 -23.15 17.82
N ALA A 105 7.18 -22.91 19.13
CA ALA A 105 6.20 -22.22 19.96
C ALA A 105 5.96 -20.76 19.52
N ARG A 106 6.99 -20.04 19.06
CA ARG A 106 6.87 -18.67 18.54
C ARG A 106 6.20 -18.59 17.17
N THR A 107 6.30 -19.65 16.37
CA THR A 107 5.82 -19.69 14.98
C THR A 107 4.37 -20.18 14.87
N GLN A 108 3.91 -20.98 15.84
CA GLN A 108 2.51 -21.40 15.87
C GLN A 108 1.61 -20.24 16.30
N PRO A 109 0.65 -19.80 15.46
CA PRO A 109 -0.39 -18.89 15.92
C PRO A 109 -1.17 -19.59 17.02
N ALA A 110 -1.62 -18.84 18.04
CA ALA A 110 -2.41 -19.33 19.16
C ALA A 110 -3.72 -20.01 18.67
N LYS A 111 -3.63 -21.28 18.26
CA LYS A 111 -4.74 -22.08 17.71
C LYS A 111 -5.68 -22.62 18.81
N HIS A 112 -5.58 -22.13 20.04
CA HIS A 112 -6.34 -22.63 21.20
C HIS A 112 -7.18 -21.60 21.95
N ALA A 113 -7.23 -20.33 21.53
CA ALA A 113 -8.05 -19.33 22.23
C ALA A 113 -9.51 -19.23 21.73
N LEU A 114 -9.94 -20.05 20.75
CA LEU A 114 -11.27 -19.93 20.14
C LEU A 114 -12.16 -21.20 20.28
N ARG A 115 -11.98 -21.98 21.35
CA ARG A 115 -12.80 -23.18 21.60
C ARG A 115 -13.65 -23.14 22.89
N ASP A 116 -13.46 -22.13 23.75
CA ASP A 116 -14.18 -21.99 25.02
C ASP A 116 -15.08 -20.73 25.05
N GLY A 117 -15.94 -20.58 24.04
CA GLY A 117 -16.86 -19.45 23.93
C GLY A 117 -18.29 -19.84 23.53
N GLY A 118 -18.69 -21.09 23.80
CA GLY A 118 -20.02 -21.59 23.47
C GLY A 118 -20.63 -22.35 24.65
N SER A 119 -21.46 -21.66 25.43
CA SER A 119 -22.58 -22.22 26.19
C SER A 119 -23.63 -21.13 26.35
#